data_AF-A0A1L7XQU0-F1
#
_entry.id   AF-A0A1L7XQU0-F1
#
_cell.length_a   1.000
_cell.length_b   1.000
_cell.length_c   1.000
_cell.angle_alpha   90.00
_cell.angle_beta   90.00
_cell.angle_gamma   90.00
#
_symmetry.space_group_name_H-M   'P 1'
#
loop_
_entity.id
_entity.type
_entity.pdbx_description
1 polymer ?
#
loop_
_entity_poly.entity_id
_entity_poly.type
_entity_poly.pdbx_seq_one_letter_code
_entity_poly.pdbx_strand_id
1 'polypeptide(L)'
;MQHNCQLDFMVKKAYDTGIPLDSLASRYCGALSRSEGMDVEVRFYQAECQAWVDLWPNEPFPGVNLHMPQPAGEAFRPNIFRVAPASFTAANVDVAIYDPPIFQNALTHYDELTKMLKQAVDKEKELKAAKAKLADGLEDLEYRRSEAETEVQRQRGAVGALKELCKEKDEQHLEYVLDAEKKKRHMKIAIQHLRGELARERQGS
;
A
#
# COMPACT_ATOMS: atom_id res chain seq x y z
N MET A 1 -7.54 7.75 15.52
CA MET A 1 -8.66 6.83 15.81
C MET A 1 -9.61 6.91 14.63
N GLN A 2 -9.98 5.78 14.05
CA GLN A 2 -11.01 5.76 13.00
C GLN A 2 -12.30 6.29 13.62
N HIS A 3 -12.84 7.36 13.03
CA HIS A 3 -14.24 7.72 13.25
C HIS A 3 -15.07 6.56 12.69
N ASN A 4 -15.35 5.56 13.52
CA ASN A 4 -16.39 4.59 13.22
C ASN A 4 -17.69 5.39 13.27
N CYS A 5 -18.19 5.83 12.12
CA CYS A 5 -19.47 6.50 12.07
C CYS A 5 -20.55 5.47 12.44
N GLN A 6 -21.60 5.90 13.14
CA GLN A 6 -22.69 5.03 13.58
C GLN A 6 -23.30 4.27 12.39
N LEU A 7 -23.26 4.87 11.20
CA LEU A 7 -23.58 4.24 9.93
C LEU A 7 -22.75 2.98 9.61
N ASP A 8 -21.45 2.94 9.88
CA ASP A 8 -20.62 1.74 9.64
C ASP A 8 -21.09 0.56 10.51
N PHE A 9 -21.50 0.84 11.75
CA PHE A 9 -22.06 -0.16 12.64
C PHE A 9 -23.43 -0.65 12.15
N MET A 10 -24.28 0.25 11.66
CA MET A 10 -25.57 -0.09 11.05
C MET A 10 -25.40 -0.96 9.81
N VAL A 11 -24.42 -0.65 8.95
CA VAL A 11 -24.11 -1.44 7.75
C VAL A 11 -23.67 -2.84 8.14
N LYS A 12 -22.73 -2.96 9.08
CA LYS A 12 -22.25 -4.26 9.56
C LYS A 12 -23.41 -5.10 10.13
N LYS A 13 -24.26 -4.48 10.95
CA LYS A 13 -25.41 -5.17 11.54
C LYS A 13 -26.47 -5.56 10.51
N ALA A 14 -26.70 -4.73 9.49
CA ALA A 14 -27.60 -5.07 8.39
C ALA A 14 -27.11 -6.35 7.68
N TYR A 15 -25.81 -6.48 7.42
CA TYR A 15 -25.21 -7.73 6.93
C TYR A 15 -25.45 -8.91 7.88
N ASP A 16 -25.16 -8.75 9.18
CA ASP A 16 -25.27 -9.84 10.16
C ASP A 16 -26.72 -10.34 10.35
N THR A 17 -27.69 -9.44 10.20
CA THR A 17 -29.13 -9.73 10.36
C THR A 17 -29.85 -10.05 9.03
N GLY A 18 -29.13 -10.02 7.90
CA GLY A 18 -29.70 -10.28 6.58
C GLY A 18 -30.63 -9.18 6.05
N ILE A 19 -30.53 -7.96 6.60
CA ILE A 19 -31.27 -6.79 6.11
C ILE A 19 -30.57 -6.25 4.84
N PRO A 20 -31.27 -6.11 3.71
CA PRO A 20 -30.69 -5.52 2.51
C PRO A 20 -30.20 -4.09 2.74
N LEU A 21 -28.99 -3.75 2.26
CA LEU A 21 -28.42 -2.41 2.41
C LEU A 21 -29.30 -1.32 1.77
N ASP A 22 -30.02 -1.64 0.70
CA ASP A 22 -30.97 -0.72 0.07
C ASP A 22 -32.11 -0.34 1.03
N SER A 23 -32.53 -1.25 1.91
CA SER A 23 -33.53 -0.96 2.94
C SER A 23 -32.97 -0.04 4.02
N LEU A 24 -31.69 -0.18 4.37
CA LEU A 24 -31.02 0.73 5.31
C LEU A 24 -30.87 2.13 4.69
N ALA A 25 -30.38 2.19 3.46
CA ALA A 25 -30.20 3.44 2.72
C ALA A 25 -31.53 4.18 2.52
N SER A 26 -32.60 3.47 2.15
CA SER A 26 -33.93 4.06 1.95
C SER A 26 -34.49 4.69 3.23
N ARG A 27 -34.38 4.00 4.38
CA ARG A 27 -34.87 4.49 5.67
C ARG A 27 -34.04 5.67 6.18
N TYR A 28 -32.72 5.60 6.02
CA TYR A 28 -31.81 6.67 6.38
C TYR A 28 -32.06 7.94 5.54
N CYS A 29 -32.12 7.82 4.22
CA CYS A 29 -32.43 8.94 3.33
C CYS A 29 -33.83 9.51 3.62
N GLY A 30 -34.82 8.65 3.86
CA GLY A 30 -36.17 9.09 4.26
C GLY A 30 -36.17 9.86 5.58
N ALA A 31 -35.35 9.47 6.55
CA ALA A 31 -35.21 10.19 7.82
C ALA A 31 -34.45 11.52 7.68
N LEU A 32 -33.44 11.58 6.80
CA LEU A 32 -32.73 12.81 6.46
C LEU A 32 -33.65 13.85 5.82
N SER A 33 -34.47 13.44 4.84
CA SER A 33 -35.41 14.34 4.17
C SER A 33 -36.48 14.91 5.11
N ARG A 34 -36.85 14.17 6.18
CA ARG A 34 -37.81 14.64 7.19
C ARG A 34 -37.22 15.63 8.20
N SER A 35 -35.91 15.88 8.13
CA SER A 35 -35.17 16.69 9.09
C SER A 35 -34.59 17.96 8.45
N GLU A 36 -35.24 18.44 7.38
CA GLU A 36 -34.87 19.65 6.65
C GLU A 36 -35.07 20.92 7.52
N GLY A 37 -34.08 21.82 7.53
CA GLY A 37 -34.08 23.03 8.36
C GLY A 37 -33.40 22.90 9.74
N MET A 38 -32.83 21.73 10.06
CA MET A 38 -31.99 21.54 11.24
C MET A 38 -30.51 21.78 10.95
N ASP A 39 -29.72 21.97 12.01
CA ASP A 39 -28.26 21.92 11.92
C ASP A 39 -27.80 20.58 11.34
N VAL A 40 -26.74 20.64 10.52
CA VAL A 40 -26.28 19.51 9.70
C VAL A 40 -25.92 18.30 10.57
N GLU A 41 -25.25 18.51 11.70
CA GLU A 41 -24.81 17.41 12.57
C GLU A 41 -26.00 16.75 13.29
N VAL A 42 -26.93 17.57 13.78
CA VAL A 42 -28.17 17.11 14.42
C VAL A 42 -29.02 16.30 13.44
N ARG A 43 -29.07 16.75 12.18
CA ARG A 43 -29.82 16.10 11.11
C ARG A 43 -29.31 14.69 10.82
N PHE A 44 -28.00 14.52 10.72
CA PHE A 44 -27.39 13.22 10.47
C PHE A 44 -27.62 12.27 11.64
N TYR A 45 -27.38 12.73 12.87
CA TYR A 45 -27.59 11.92 14.07
C TYR A 45 -29.04 11.47 14.25
N GLN A 46 -30.01 12.36 14.02
CA GLN A 46 -31.43 12.02 14.12
C GLN A 46 -31.84 11.02 13.02
N ALA A 47 -31.29 11.13 11.82
CA ALA A 47 -31.57 10.19 10.75
C ALA A 47 -31.00 8.79 11.04
N GLU A 48 -29.81 8.70 11.62
CA GLU A 48 -29.22 7.42 12.07
C GLU A 48 -30.08 6.78 13.17
N CYS A 49 -30.50 7.55 14.17
CA CYS A 49 -31.35 7.07 15.25
C CYS A 49 -32.70 6.56 14.73
N GLN A 50 -33.34 7.30 13.82
CA GLN A 50 -34.63 6.91 13.27
C GLN A 50 -34.51 5.66 12.39
N ALA A 51 -33.50 5.59 11.51
CA ALA A 51 -33.26 4.41 10.70
C ALA A 51 -32.96 3.17 11.54
N TRP A 52 -32.30 3.35 12.70
CA TRP A 52 -32.05 2.27 13.64
C TRP A 52 -33.33 1.76 14.28
N VAL A 53 -34.16 2.64 14.86
CA VAL A 53 -35.44 2.26 15.50
C VAL A 53 -36.36 1.57 14.51
N ASP A 54 -36.33 2.03 13.25
CA ASP A 54 -37.12 1.49 12.16
C ASP A 54 -36.72 0.06 11.75
N LEU A 55 -35.45 -0.32 11.94
CA LEU A 55 -34.89 -1.63 11.56
C LEU A 55 -34.71 -2.58 12.75
N TRP A 56 -34.41 -2.05 13.93
CA TRP A 56 -34.14 -2.79 15.16
C TRP A 56 -34.85 -2.12 16.35
N PRO A 57 -36.19 -2.13 16.39
CA PRO A 57 -36.98 -1.37 17.38
C PRO A 57 -36.77 -1.81 18.83
N ASN A 58 -36.30 -3.04 19.05
CA ASN A 58 -36.07 -3.62 20.38
C ASN A 58 -34.62 -3.53 20.83
N GLU A 59 -33.74 -2.91 20.05
CA GLU A 59 -32.31 -2.84 20.36
C GLU A 59 -31.87 -1.42 20.69
N PRO A 60 -30.98 -1.26 21.69
CA PRO A 60 -30.46 0.05 22.05
C PRO A 60 -29.63 0.64 20.89
N PHE A 61 -29.80 1.93 20.61
CA PHE A 61 -29.01 2.62 19.59
C PHE A 61 -27.53 2.66 20.03
N PRO A 62 -26.60 2.21 19.19
CA PRO A 62 -25.16 2.17 19.51
C PRO A 62 -24.61 3.57 19.79
N GLY A 63 -23.84 3.71 20.87
CA GLY A 63 -23.17 4.97 21.22
C GLY A 63 -24.00 5.93 22.08
N VAL A 64 -25.19 5.53 22.55
CA VAL A 64 -25.97 6.30 23.53
C VAL A 64 -25.96 5.59 24.88
N ASN A 65 -25.38 6.24 25.89
CA ASN A 65 -25.59 5.85 27.29
C ASN A 65 -27.06 6.16 27.67
N LEU A 66 -27.97 5.22 27.45
CA LEU A 66 -29.36 5.27 27.92
C LEU A 66 -29.42 4.91 29.41
N HIS A 67 -28.83 5.74 30.27
CA HIS A 67 -29.21 5.82 31.68
C HIS A 67 -30.01 7.10 31.90
N MET A 68 -31.22 7.15 31.35
CA MET A 68 -32.30 7.89 31.99
C MET A 68 -33.40 6.88 32.34
N PRO A 69 -33.90 6.87 33.59
CA PRO A 69 -35.02 6.02 33.94
C PRO A 69 -36.23 6.43 33.09
N GLN A 70 -36.67 5.57 32.18
CA GLN A 70 -37.95 5.76 31.51
C GLN A 70 -39.08 5.39 32.49
N PRO A 71 -40.10 6.25 32.65
CA PRO A 71 -41.34 5.84 33.29
C PRO A 71 -42.00 4.75 32.44
N ALA A 72 -42.36 3.63 33.07
CA ALA A 72 -43.01 2.52 32.39
C ALA A 72 -44.35 2.96 31.78
N GLY A 73 -44.48 2.91 30.45
CA GLY A 73 -45.76 3.08 29.76
C GLY A 73 -45.79 4.02 28.55
N GLU A 74 -44.72 4.75 28.23
CA GLU A 74 -44.69 5.64 27.06
C GLU A 74 -43.96 5.01 25.85
N ALA A 75 -44.60 5.11 24.68
CA ALA A 75 -44.00 4.70 23.41
C ALA A 75 -42.69 5.47 23.16
N PHE A 76 -41.67 4.77 22.65
CA PHE A 76 -40.34 5.31 22.37
C PHE A 76 -40.43 6.65 21.63
N ARG A 77 -40.19 7.74 22.36
CA ARG A 77 -39.90 9.05 21.81
C ARG A 77 -38.46 9.35 22.24
N PRO A 78 -37.50 9.46 21.31
CA PRO A 78 -36.27 10.13 21.63
C PRO A 78 -36.69 11.52 22.13
N ASN A 79 -36.44 11.80 23.41
CA ASN A 79 -36.50 13.17 23.93
C ASN A 79 -35.36 13.93 23.26
N ILE A 80 -35.58 14.27 21.99
CA ILE A 80 -34.98 15.44 21.38
C ILE A 80 -35.42 16.56 22.30
N PHE A 81 -34.46 17.29 22.88
CA PHE A 81 -34.73 18.57 23.53
C PHE A 81 -35.41 19.49 22.50
N ARG A 82 -36.73 19.37 22.37
CA ARG A 82 -37.58 20.36 21.76
C ARG A 82 -37.71 21.47 22.79
N VAL A 83 -36.78 22.41 22.74
CA VAL A 83 -37.09 23.75 23.22
C VAL A 83 -38.21 24.26 22.31
N ALA A 84 -39.45 24.12 22.77
CA ALA A 84 -40.59 24.67 22.08
C ALA A 84 -40.44 26.21 22.04
N PRO A 85 -40.66 26.88 20.90
CA PRO A 85 -40.48 28.34 20.80
C PRO A 85 -41.51 29.16 21.60
N ALA A 86 -42.52 28.51 22.20
CA ALA A 86 -43.70 29.18 22.74
C ALA A 86 -43.63 29.51 24.24
N SER A 87 -42.53 29.18 24.94
CA SER A 87 -42.34 29.50 26.36
C SER A 87 -41.07 30.31 26.65
N PHE A 88 -40.53 31.00 25.64
CA PHE A 88 -39.49 32.01 25.81
C PHE A 88 -40.04 33.24 26.54
N THR A 89 -40.13 33.15 27.86
CA THR A 89 -40.16 34.35 28.70
C THR A 89 -38.74 34.56 29.22
N ALA A 90 -38.24 35.79 29.13
CA ALA A 90 -36.89 36.20 29.51
C ALA A 90 -36.54 35.95 31.01
N ALA A 91 -37.45 35.37 31.78
CA ALA A 91 -37.30 35.03 33.19
C ALA A 91 -36.76 33.60 33.45
N ASN A 92 -36.64 32.75 32.41
CA ASN A 92 -36.16 31.37 32.54
C ASN A 92 -34.78 31.14 31.88
N VAL A 93 -33.98 32.19 31.73
CA VAL A 93 -32.63 32.12 31.10
C VAL A 93 -31.53 31.70 32.09
N ASP A 94 -31.84 31.44 33.37
CA ASP A 94 -30.81 31.16 34.37
C ASP A 94 -30.88 29.76 34.97
N VAL A 95 -30.96 28.70 34.14
CA VAL A 95 -30.35 27.40 34.46
C VAL A 95 -29.97 26.68 33.16
N ALA A 96 -29.02 27.24 32.40
CA ALA A 96 -28.06 26.33 31.78
C ALA A 96 -27.31 25.68 32.95
N ILE A 97 -27.45 24.37 33.08
CA ILE A 97 -26.70 23.54 34.02
C ILE A 97 -25.22 23.70 33.64
N TYR A 98 -24.59 24.75 34.17
CA TYR A 98 -23.15 24.84 34.35
C TYR A 98 -22.87 23.91 35.52
N ASP A 99 -22.56 22.65 35.23
CA ASP A 99 -21.86 21.81 36.19
C ASP A 99 -20.36 22.03 35.92
N PRO A 100 -19.68 22.93 36.68
CA PRO A 100 -18.31 23.35 36.38
C PRO A 100 -17.31 22.19 36.20
N PRO A 101 -17.41 21.06 36.94
CA PRO A 101 -16.57 19.89 36.72
C PRO A 101 -16.73 19.26 35.33
N ILE A 102 -17.93 19.23 34.76
CA ILE A 102 -18.19 18.63 33.44
C ILE A 102 -17.56 19.49 32.35
N PHE A 103 -17.71 20.81 32.44
CA PHE A 103 -17.10 21.74 31.49
C PHE A 103 -15.56 21.75 31.59
N GLN A 104 -15.01 21.71 32.81
CA GLN A 104 -13.57 21.62 33.04
C GLN A 104 -12.99 20.30 32.50
N ASN A 105 -13.70 19.19 32.69
CA ASN A 105 -13.33 17.90 32.10
C ASN A 105 -13.36 17.97 30.57
N ALA A 106 -14.40 18.55 29.96
CA ALA A 106 -14.49 18.69 28.51
C ALA A 106 -13.33 19.54 27.93
N LEU A 107 -12.96 20.64 28.57
CA LEU A 107 -11.80 21.45 28.19
C LEU A 107 -10.49 20.67 28.28
N THR A 108 -10.33 19.87 29.34
CA THR A 108 -9.13 19.03 29.52
C THR A 108 -9.00 17.98 28.42
N HIS A 109 -10.11 17.31 28.06
CA HIS A 109 -10.13 16.37 26.94
C HIS A 109 -9.87 17.07 25.60
N TYR A 110 -10.38 18.29 25.41
CA TYR A 110 -10.11 19.08 24.21
C TYR A 110 -8.62 19.44 24.07
N ASP A 111 -7.96 19.81 25.17
CA ASP A 111 -6.52 20.07 25.20
C ASP A 111 -5.70 18.81 24.90
N GLU A 112 -6.10 17.66 25.42
CA GLU A 112 -5.46 16.37 25.13
C GLU A 112 -5.62 15.98 23.65
N LEU A 113 -6.83 16.13 23.09
CA LEU A 113 -7.09 15.89 21.67
C LEU A 113 -6.26 16.84 20.79
N THR A 114 -6.13 18.10 21.18
CA THR A 114 -5.30 19.08 20.46
C THR A 114 -3.82 18.70 20.48
N LYS A 115 -3.30 18.23 21.62
CA LYS A 115 -1.92 17.71 21.73
C LYS A 115 -1.71 16.48 20.84
N MET A 116 -2.65 15.54 20.85
CA MET A 116 -2.60 14.34 20.00
C MET A 116 -2.65 14.70 18.52
N LEU A 117 -3.50 15.64 18.12
CA LEU A 117 -3.59 16.10 16.74
C LEU A 117 -2.26 16.73 16.28
N LYS A 118 -1.65 17.55 17.12
CA LYS A 118 -0.34 18.15 16.82
C LYS A 118 0.75 17.09 16.63
N GLN A 119 0.81 16.10 17.51
CA GLN A 119 1.75 14.97 17.37
C GLN A 119 1.50 14.15 16.10
N ALA A 120 0.24 13.94 15.72
CA ALA A 120 -0.11 13.23 14.50
C ALA A 120 0.34 14.00 13.25
N VAL A 121 0.14 15.33 13.23
CA VAL A 121 0.59 16.20 12.13
C VAL A 121 2.11 16.21 12.01
N ASP A 122 2.83 16.28 13.13
CA ASP A 122 4.30 16.26 13.12
C ASP A 122 4.84 14.91 12.62
N LYS A 123 4.25 13.79 13.06
CA LYS A 123 4.56 12.46 12.51
C LYS A 123 4.24 12.33 11.02
N GLU A 124 3.15 12.94 10.56
CA GLU A 124 2.81 12.95 9.13
C GLU A 124 3.88 13.68 8.30
N LYS A 125 4.41 14.80 8.81
CA LYS A 125 5.52 15.53 8.15
C LYS A 125 6.79 14.69 8.11
N GLU A 126 7.15 14.04 9.21
CA GLU A 126 8.30 13.13 9.26
C GLU A 126 8.15 11.98 8.25
N LEU A 127 6.96 11.40 8.17
CA LEU A 127 6.67 10.31 7.23
C LEU A 127 6.74 10.79 5.78
N LYS A 128 6.25 12.00 5.46
CA LYS A 128 6.42 12.61 4.14
C LYS A 128 7.89 12.83 3.79
N ALA A 129 8.69 13.32 4.73
CA ALA A 129 10.13 13.51 4.51
C ALA A 129 10.87 12.17 4.32
N ALA A 130 10.53 11.14 5.10
CA ALA A 130 11.08 9.80 4.95
C ALA A 130 10.70 9.18 3.59
N LYS A 131 9.45 9.37 3.16
CA LYS A 131 8.97 8.90 1.85
C LYS A 131 9.71 9.57 0.69
N ALA A 132 10.01 10.87 0.79
CA ALA A 132 10.81 11.58 -0.21
C ALA A 132 12.23 10.99 -0.30
N LYS A 133 12.91 10.81 0.85
CA LYS A 133 14.25 10.19 0.89
C LYS A 133 14.28 8.78 0.32
N LEU A 134 13.22 7.99 0.54
CA LEU A 134 13.10 6.65 -0.03
C LEU A 134 12.90 6.69 -1.55
N ALA A 135 12.15 7.67 -2.07
CA ALA A 135 11.97 7.85 -3.51
C ALA A 135 13.29 8.23 -4.19
N ASP A 136 14.02 9.20 -3.63
CA ASP A 136 15.32 9.63 -4.14
C ASP A 136 16.33 8.46 -4.12
N GLY A 137 16.35 7.68 -3.02
CA GLY A 137 17.21 6.50 -2.90
C GLY A 137 16.84 5.37 -3.87
N LEU A 138 15.56 5.23 -4.23
CA LEU A 138 15.13 4.25 -5.23
C LEU A 138 15.60 4.66 -6.62
N GLU A 139 15.52 5.95 -6.98
CA GLU A 139 15.99 6.48 -8.26
C GLU A 139 17.51 6.27 -8.43
N ASP A 140 18.31 6.54 -7.40
CA ASP A 140 19.76 6.28 -7.42
C ASP A 140 20.08 4.78 -7.62
N LEU A 141 19.34 3.90 -6.94
CA LEU A 141 19.52 2.46 -7.10
C LEU A 141 19.12 1.97 -8.49
N GLU A 142 18.06 2.50 -9.08
CA GLU A 142 17.64 2.19 -10.44
C GLU A 142 18.69 2.65 -11.47
N TYR A 143 19.26 3.83 -11.28
CA TYR A 143 20.35 4.33 -12.10
C TYR A 143 21.57 3.40 -12.03
N ARG A 144 22.03 3.07 -10.82
CA ARG A 144 23.17 2.16 -10.61
C ARG A 144 22.92 0.76 -11.17
N ARG A 145 21.67 0.28 -11.12
CA ARG A 145 21.29 -1.00 -11.76
C ARG A 145 21.44 -0.93 -13.27
N SER A 146 20.97 0.15 -13.90
CA SER A 146 21.10 0.39 -15.34
C SER A 146 22.58 0.45 -15.80
N GLU A 147 23.43 1.12 -15.02
CA GLU A 147 24.88 1.15 -15.28
C GLU A 147 25.49 -0.25 -15.20
N ALA A 148 25.16 -1.02 -14.16
CA ALA A 148 25.64 -2.38 -14.00
C ALA A 148 25.16 -3.32 -15.13
N GLU A 149 23.92 -3.19 -15.57
CA GLU A 149 23.36 -3.95 -16.70
C GLU A 149 24.12 -3.64 -18.01
N THR A 150 24.40 -2.36 -18.26
CA THR A 150 25.18 -1.90 -19.42
C THR A 150 26.59 -2.47 -19.39
N GLU A 151 27.25 -2.45 -18.23
CA GLU A 151 28.59 -2.98 -18.06
C GLU A 151 28.63 -4.51 -18.23
N VAL A 152 27.65 -5.24 -17.71
CA VAL A 152 27.52 -6.69 -17.94
C VAL A 152 27.36 -7.00 -19.44
N GLN A 153 26.57 -6.21 -20.16
CA GLN A 153 26.40 -6.39 -21.59
C GLN A 153 27.71 -6.14 -22.36
N ARG A 154 28.47 -5.10 -21.97
CA ARG A 154 29.80 -4.81 -22.53
C ARG A 154 30.77 -5.97 -22.29
N GLN A 155 30.80 -6.50 -21.06
CA GLN A 155 31.66 -7.63 -20.70
C GLN A 155 31.27 -8.90 -21.46
N ARG A 156 29.98 -9.18 -21.63
CA ARG A 156 29.50 -10.30 -22.45
C ARG A 156 29.98 -10.19 -23.90
N GLY A 157 29.92 -8.99 -24.48
CA GLY A 157 30.47 -8.72 -25.82
C GLY A 157 31.97 -8.99 -25.89
N ALA A 158 32.75 -8.49 -24.92
CA ALA A 158 34.20 -8.72 -24.85
C ALA A 158 34.55 -10.21 -24.70
N VAL A 159 33.84 -10.94 -23.83
CA VAL A 159 34.03 -12.39 -23.67
C VAL A 159 33.68 -13.15 -24.96
N GLY A 160 32.64 -12.73 -25.67
CA GLY A 160 32.29 -13.28 -26.98
C GLY A 160 33.44 -13.10 -27.99
N ALA A 161 33.97 -11.88 -28.10
CA ALA A 161 35.09 -11.59 -28.99
C ALA A 161 36.36 -12.39 -28.64
N LEU A 162 36.67 -12.51 -27.34
CA LEU A 162 37.82 -13.31 -26.88
C LEU A 162 37.67 -14.79 -27.21
N LYS A 163 36.45 -15.35 -27.12
CA LYS A 163 36.19 -16.75 -27.49
C LYS A 163 36.44 -17.01 -28.98
N GLU A 164 35.99 -16.11 -29.85
CA GLU A 164 36.26 -16.24 -31.29
C GLU A 164 37.75 -16.10 -31.60
N LEU A 165 38.44 -15.13 -30.96
CA LEU A 165 39.90 -14.99 -31.11
C LEU A 165 40.65 -16.26 -30.67
N CYS A 166 40.24 -16.89 -29.58
CA CYS A 166 40.83 -18.16 -29.15
C CYS A 166 40.65 -19.27 -30.19
N LYS A 167 39.43 -19.40 -30.78
CA LYS A 167 39.19 -20.38 -31.84
C LYS A 167 40.07 -20.14 -33.05
N GLU A 168 40.17 -18.89 -33.53
CA GLU A 168 41.03 -18.54 -34.66
C GLU A 168 42.50 -18.88 -34.39
N LYS A 169 42.96 -18.66 -33.15
CA LYS A 169 44.33 -19.00 -32.74
C LYS A 169 44.56 -20.50 -32.68
N ASP A 170 43.60 -21.26 -32.17
CA ASP A 170 43.67 -22.72 -32.14
C ASP A 170 43.67 -23.31 -33.57
N GLU A 171 42.88 -22.75 -34.48
CA GLU A 171 42.86 -23.13 -35.90
C GLU A 171 44.20 -22.82 -36.59
N GLN A 172 44.75 -21.61 -36.39
CA GLN A 172 46.08 -21.23 -36.89
C GLN A 172 47.18 -22.16 -36.35
N HIS A 173 47.10 -22.53 -35.07
CA HIS A 173 48.06 -23.44 -34.46
C HIS A 173 47.96 -24.85 -35.05
N LEU A 174 46.74 -25.34 -35.26
CA LEU A 174 46.51 -26.65 -35.89
C LEU A 174 47.07 -26.68 -37.31
N GLU A 175 46.84 -25.63 -38.10
CA GLU A 175 47.38 -25.53 -39.46
C GLU A 175 48.91 -25.56 -39.47
N TYR A 176 49.56 -24.82 -38.56
CA TYR A 176 51.02 -24.83 -38.40
C TYR A 176 51.56 -26.23 -38.07
N VAL A 177 50.92 -26.94 -37.13
CA VAL A 177 51.32 -28.30 -36.73
C VAL A 177 51.17 -29.28 -37.91
N LEU A 178 50.09 -29.17 -38.68
CA LEU A 178 49.85 -30.02 -39.86
C LEU A 178 50.90 -29.79 -40.96
N ASP A 179 51.28 -28.53 -41.23
CA ASP A 179 52.34 -28.22 -42.19
C ASP A 179 53.72 -28.75 -41.73
N ALA A 180 54.03 -28.59 -40.45
CA ALA A 180 55.26 -29.13 -39.86
C ALA A 180 55.34 -30.67 -40.00
N GLU A 181 54.26 -31.39 -39.71
CA GLU A 181 54.19 -32.84 -39.89
C GLU A 181 54.27 -33.26 -41.37
N LYS A 182 53.68 -32.49 -42.30
CA LYS A 182 53.80 -32.73 -43.74
C LYS A 182 55.26 -32.60 -44.21
N LYS A 183 55.96 -31.54 -43.80
CA LYS A 183 57.38 -31.32 -44.09
C LYS A 183 58.25 -32.44 -43.52
N LYS A 184 57.98 -32.87 -42.28
CA LYS A 184 58.67 -34.01 -41.65
C LYS A 184 58.50 -35.31 -42.43
N ARG A 185 57.28 -35.60 -42.95
CA ARG A 185 57.04 -36.76 -43.83
C ARG A 185 57.85 -36.68 -45.13
N HIS A 186 57.84 -35.53 -45.81
CA HIS A 186 58.63 -35.35 -47.04
C HIS A 186 60.12 -35.53 -46.79
N MET A 187 60.64 -34.99 -45.69
CA MET A 187 62.06 -35.14 -45.34
C MET A 187 62.41 -36.60 -45.06
N LYS A 188 61.52 -37.37 -44.42
CA LYS A 188 61.71 -38.81 -44.21
C LYS A 188 61.79 -39.57 -45.53
N ILE A 189 60.95 -39.25 -46.50
CA ILE A 189 60.96 -39.84 -47.85
C ILE A 189 62.27 -39.49 -48.58
N ALA A 190 62.68 -38.22 -48.55
CA ALA A 190 63.94 -37.78 -49.17
C ALA A 190 65.16 -38.50 -48.57
N ILE A 191 65.22 -38.65 -47.24
CA ILE A 191 66.27 -39.40 -46.55
C ILE A 191 66.26 -40.88 -47.00
N GLN A 192 65.10 -41.51 -47.15
CA GLN A 192 65.01 -42.89 -47.64
C GLN A 192 65.51 -43.03 -49.08
N HIS A 193 65.15 -42.09 -49.97
CA HIS A 193 65.65 -42.06 -51.35
C HIS A 193 67.19 -41.93 -51.39
N LEU A 194 67.75 -40.96 -50.67
CA LEU A 194 69.20 -40.76 -50.59
C LEU A 194 69.92 -42.00 -50.05
N ARG A 195 69.38 -42.65 -49.02
CA ARG A 195 69.93 -43.92 -48.51
C ARG A 195 69.90 -45.03 -49.56
N GLY A 196 68.85 -45.11 -50.37
CA GLY A 196 68.73 -46.08 -51.46
C GLY A 196 69.68 -45.80 -52.63
N GLU A 197 69.94 -44.54 -52.96
CA GLU A 197 70.97 -44.15 -53.94
C GLU A 197 72.38 -44.50 -53.44
N LEU A 198 72.70 -44.14 -52.20
CA LEU A 198 74.02 -44.42 -51.60
C LEU A 198 74.29 -45.93 -51.49
N ALA A 199 73.26 -46.74 -51.22
CA ALA A 199 73.38 -48.20 -51.21
C ALA A 199 73.66 -48.77 -52.61
N ARG A 200 73.08 -48.18 -53.67
CA ARG A 200 73.33 -48.58 -55.06
C ARG A 200 74.74 -48.22 -55.51
N GLU A 201 75.23 -47.03 -55.17
CA GLU A 201 76.62 -46.63 -55.46
C GLU A 201 77.64 -47.59 -54.83
N ARG A 202 77.40 -48.04 -53.60
CA ARG A 202 78.27 -48.99 -52.89
C ARG A 202 78.31 -50.41 -53.46
N GLN A 203 77.34 -50.80 -54.29
CA GLN A 203 77.30 -52.13 -54.92
C GLN A 203 77.86 -52.12 -56.36
N GLY A 204 78.05 -50.95 -56.96
CA GLY A 204 78.56 -50.77 -58.32
C GLY A 204 80.05 -50.39 -58.41
N SER A 205 80.75 -50.28 -57.27
CA SER A 205 82.22 -50.16 -57.16
C SER A 205 82.81 -51.43 -56.57
#